data_AF-A0A8H5CKJ5-F1
#
_entry.id   AF-A0A8H5CKJ5-F1
#
_cell.length_a   1.000
_cell.length_b   1.000
_cell.length_c   1.000
_cell.angle_alpha   90.00
_cell.angle_beta   90.00
_cell.angle_gamma   90.00
#
_symmetry.space_group_name_H-M   'P 1'
#
loop_
_entity.id
_entity.type
_entity.pdbx_description
1 polymer ?
#
loop_
_entity_poly.entity_id
_entity_poly.type
_entity_poly.pdbx_seq_one_letter_code
_entity_poly.pdbx_strand_id
1 'polypeptide(L)'
;MPRLKVSPEDQQKINEFSKLNTRMRAFEAKLDLVKQEKDALDDLSTELELADEDELVLYKIGESFLHLPLNRALKRLEADQADVDARLSKLSGSSQECEEDMKKLKVALYAKFGSAINLDE
;
A
#
# COMPACT_ATOMS: atom_id res chain seq x y z
N MET A 1 -19.02 -21.05 -36.58
CA MET A 1 -18.85 -20.59 -35.18
C MET A 1 -19.55 -19.23 -35.04
N PRO A 2 -20.51 -19.05 -34.11
CA PRO A 2 -21.09 -17.74 -33.90
C PRO A 2 -20.02 -16.78 -33.37
N ARG A 3 -19.93 -15.57 -33.94
CA ARG A 3 -19.04 -14.52 -33.43
C ARG A 3 -19.51 -14.13 -32.04
N LEU A 4 -18.65 -14.30 -31.04
CA LEU A 4 -18.85 -13.80 -29.69
C LEU A 4 -19.04 -12.27 -29.77
N LYS A 5 -20.23 -11.78 -29.43
CA LYS A 5 -20.53 -10.34 -29.47
C LYS A 5 -20.29 -9.74 -28.08
N VAL A 6 -19.45 -8.73 -28.03
CA VAL A 6 -19.22 -7.91 -26.82
C VAL A 6 -20.38 -6.93 -26.69
N SER A 7 -21.13 -6.97 -25.59
CA SER A 7 -22.17 -5.97 -25.32
C SER A 7 -21.54 -4.71 -24.71
N PRO A 8 -22.27 -3.57 -24.71
CA PRO A 8 -21.82 -2.37 -24.01
C PRO A 8 -21.53 -2.62 -22.51
N GLU A 9 -22.33 -3.45 -21.84
CA GLU A 9 -22.14 -3.84 -20.44
C GLU A 9 -20.86 -4.64 -20.23
N ASP A 10 -20.48 -5.50 -21.18
CA ASP A 10 -19.24 -6.25 -21.11
C ASP A 10 -18.04 -5.31 -21.27
N GLN A 11 -18.12 -4.35 -22.19
CA GLN A 11 -17.08 -3.35 -22.37
C GLN A 11 -16.91 -2.50 -21.11
N GLN A 12 -18.01 -2.18 -20.41
CA GLN A 12 -17.95 -1.48 -19.13
C GLN A 12 -17.22 -2.32 -18.07
N LYS A 13 -17.51 -3.62 -17.97
CA LYS A 13 -16.82 -4.53 -17.04
C LYS A 13 -15.33 -4.67 -17.37
N ILE A 14 -14.97 -4.74 -18.64
CA ILE A 14 -13.57 -4.78 -19.10
C ILE A 14 -12.85 -3.49 -18.70
N ASN A 15 -13.46 -2.34 -18.97
CA ASN A 15 -12.87 -1.04 -18.60
C ASN A 15 -12.72 -0.90 -17.08
N GLU A 16 -13.70 -1.39 -16.31
CA GLU A 16 -13.64 -1.38 -14.85
C GLU A 16 -12.52 -2.29 -14.32
N PHE A 17 -12.36 -3.48 -14.91
CA PHE A 17 -11.25 -4.37 -14.58
C PHE A 17 -9.89 -3.69 -14.82
N SER A 18 -9.69 -3.02 -15.96
CA SER A 18 -8.44 -2.28 -16.24
C SER A 18 -8.17 -1.16 -15.23
N LYS A 19 -9.22 -0.46 -14.76
CA LYS A 19 -9.10 0.57 -13.72
C LYS A 19 -8.71 -0.04 -12.37
N LEU A 20 -9.36 -1.13 -11.98
CA LEU A 20 -9.06 -1.84 -10.73
C LEU A 20 -7.64 -2.37 -10.73
N ASN A 21 -7.16 -2.91 -11.86
CA ASN A 21 -5.77 -3.37 -11.96
C ASN A 21 -4.77 -2.20 -11.80
N THR A 22 -5.03 -1.08 -12.48
CA THR A 22 -4.19 0.13 -12.32
C THR A 22 -4.18 0.61 -10.87
N ARG A 23 -5.34 0.59 -10.21
CA ARG A 23 -5.47 0.97 -8.80
C ARG A 23 -4.75 -0.02 -7.88
N MET A 24 -4.80 -1.31 -8.17
CA MET A 24 -4.09 -2.36 -7.42
C MET A 24 -2.59 -2.12 -7.44
N ARG A 25 -2.00 -1.93 -8.63
CA ARG A 25 -0.57 -1.62 -8.77
C ARG A 25 -0.16 -0.35 -8.01
N ALA A 26 -1.03 0.65 -7.98
CA ALA A 26 -0.80 1.86 -7.20
C ALA A 26 -0.90 1.61 -5.68
N PHE A 27 -1.73 0.68 -5.22
CA PHE A 27 -1.77 0.26 -3.82
C PHE A 27 -0.53 -0.55 -3.43
N GLU A 28 -0.10 -1.50 -4.27
CA GLU A 28 1.12 -2.28 -4.06
C GLU A 28 2.34 -1.37 -3.92
N ALA A 29 2.53 -0.44 -4.87
CA ALA A 29 3.62 0.53 -4.82
C ALA A 29 3.58 1.40 -3.55
N LYS A 30 2.39 1.83 -3.12
CA LYS A 30 2.24 2.59 -1.87
C LYS A 30 2.52 1.75 -0.64
N LEU A 31 2.04 0.51 -0.60
CA LEU A 31 2.31 -0.41 0.50
C LEU A 31 3.81 -0.66 0.65
N ASP A 32 4.53 -0.84 -0.46
CA ASP A 32 5.98 -1.03 -0.44
C ASP A 32 6.71 0.19 0.11
N LEU A 33 6.32 1.40 -0.28
CA LEU A 33 6.88 2.63 0.27
C LEU A 33 6.64 2.76 1.78
N VAL A 34 5.43 2.47 2.24
CA VAL A 34 5.10 2.56 3.67
C VAL A 34 5.78 1.45 4.49
N LYS A 35 6.01 0.27 3.91
CA LYS A 35 6.82 -0.78 4.55
C LYS A 35 8.27 -0.36 4.71
N GLN A 36 8.87 0.24 3.67
CA GLN A 36 10.23 0.78 3.77
C GLN A 36 10.34 1.89 4.82
N GLU A 37 9.31 2.74 4.93
CA GLU A 37 9.21 3.75 5.98
C GLU A 37 9.15 3.09 7.37
N LYS A 38 8.35 2.03 7.54
CA LYS A 38 8.28 1.25 8.77
C LYS A 38 9.63 0.63 9.15
N ASP A 39 10.26 -0.06 8.21
CA ASP A 39 11.55 -0.72 8.42
C ASP A 39 12.61 0.31 8.87
N ALA A 40 12.64 1.49 8.25
CA ALA A 40 13.54 2.56 8.64
C ALA A 40 13.26 3.12 10.06
N LEU A 41 11.99 3.17 10.49
CA LEU A 41 11.64 3.57 11.86
C LEU A 41 12.00 2.49 12.88
N ASP A 42 11.87 1.21 12.52
CA ASP A 42 12.23 0.08 13.39
C ASP A 42 13.77 -0.02 13.55
N ASP A 43 14.52 0.22 12.48
CA ASP A 43 15.98 0.36 12.52
C ASP A 43 16.39 1.55 13.42
N LEU A 44 15.75 2.72 13.24
CA LEU A 44 15.99 3.90 14.08
C LEU A 44 15.65 3.63 15.56
N SER A 45 14.60 2.85 15.84
CA SER A 45 14.26 2.44 17.21
C SER A 45 15.39 1.67 17.86
N THR A 46 15.92 0.69 17.13
CA THR A 46 17.05 -0.14 17.59
C THR A 46 18.31 0.69 17.84
N GLU A 47 18.56 1.70 17.00
CA GLU A 47 19.69 2.63 17.19
C GLU A 47 19.51 3.50 18.44
N LEU A 48 18.31 4.05 18.65
CA LEU A 48 18.01 4.91 19.81
C LEU A 48 18.01 4.14 21.14
N GLU A 49 17.72 2.84 21.14
CA GLU A 49 17.81 1.99 22.34
C GLU A 49 19.24 1.89 22.88
N LEU A 50 20.26 2.10 22.04
CA LEU A 50 21.67 2.05 22.42
C LEU A 50 22.23 3.42 22.84
N ALA A 51 21.45 4.50 22.70
CA ALA A 51 21.88 5.84 23.02
C ALA A 51 21.87 6.09 24.54
N ASP A 52 22.82 6.90 25.02
CA ASP A 52 22.86 7.32 26.42
C ASP A 52 21.68 8.24 26.75
N GLU A 53 21.05 8.05 27.91
CA GLU A 53 19.85 8.80 28.34
C GLU A 53 20.05 10.32 28.38
N ASP A 54 21.28 10.77 28.60
CA ASP A 54 21.68 12.17 28.71
C ASP A 54 22.09 12.81 27.36
N GLU A 55 22.10 12.04 26.27
CA GLU A 55 22.55 12.51 24.95
C GLU A 55 21.43 13.23 24.17
N LEU A 56 21.84 14.23 23.37
CA LEU A 56 20.98 14.88 22.40
C LEU A 56 21.12 14.20 21.04
N VAL A 57 20.03 13.59 20.57
CA VAL A 57 19.97 12.96 19.25
C VAL A 57 19.55 13.95 18.18
N LEU A 58 20.22 13.89 17.03
CA LEU A 58 19.90 14.72 15.87
C LEU A 58 18.74 14.09 15.10
N TYR A 59 17.53 14.57 15.37
CA TYR A 59 16.29 14.01 14.82
C TYR A 59 15.79 14.81 13.61
N LYS A 60 15.41 14.12 12.53
CA LYS A 60 14.86 14.76 11.31
C LYS A 60 13.35 14.95 11.44
N ILE A 61 12.86 16.17 11.22
CA ILE A 61 11.44 16.51 11.12
C ILE A 61 11.21 17.26 9.81
N GLY A 62 10.48 16.64 8.87
CA GLY A 62 10.34 17.17 7.51
C GLY A 62 11.71 17.31 6.85
N GLU A 63 12.09 18.53 6.47
CA GLU A 63 13.40 18.83 5.85
C GLU A 63 14.44 19.41 6.82
N SER A 64 14.14 19.44 8.12
CA SER A 64 15.01 20.04 9.14
C SER A 64 15.49 19.01 10.15
N PHE A 65 16.69 19.22 10.70
CA PHE A 65 17.23 18.41 11.79
C PHE A 65 17.25 19.23 13.08
N LEU A 66 16.87 18.59 14.19
CA LEU A 66 16.78 19.21 15.50
C LEU A 66 17.48 18.30 16.52
N HIS A 67 18.28 18.89 17.40
CA HIS A 67 18.76 18.18 18.58
C HIS A 67 17.61 18.02 19.57
N LEU A 68 17.24 16.78 19.85
CA LEU A 68 16.20 16.42 20.80
C LEU A 68 16.80 15.58 21.93
N PRO A 69 16.36 15.77 23.18
CA PRO A 69 16.62 14.80 24.23
C PRO A 69 16.08 13.43 23.82
N LEU A 70 16.80 12.35 24.17
CA LEU A 70 16.45 10.98 23.79
C LEU A 70 14.99 10.65 24.12
N ASN A 71 14.51 11.01 25.30
CA ASN A 71 13.12 10.76 25.72
C ASN A 71 12.06 11.40 24.81
N ARG A 72 12.36 12.54 24.18
CA ARG A 72 11.46 13.21 23.23
C ARG A 72 11.55 12.56 21.86
N ALA A 73 12.75 12.14 21.44
CA ALA A 73 12.93 11.40 20.20
C ALA A 73 12.18 10.07 20.24
N LEU A 74 12.28 9.30 21.34
CA LEU A 74 11.56 8.04 21.52
C LEU A 74 10.03 8.22 21.48
N LYS A 75 9.48 9.21 22.19
CA LYS A 75 8.03 9.51 22.12
C LYS A 75 7.56 9.91 20.73
N ARG A 76 8.43 10.59 19.97
CA ARG A 76 8.10 10.99 18.60
C ARG A 76 8.13 9.77 17.68
N LEU A 77 9.16 8.94 17.81
CA LEU A 77 9.30 7.70 17.07
C LEU A 77 8.10 6.76 17.28
N GLU A 78 7.64 6.61 18.52
CA GLU A 78 6.45 5.81 18.85
C GLU A 78 5.19 6.32 18.13
N ALA A 79 5.01 7.66 18.07
CA ALA A 79 3.90 8.27 17.36
C ALA A 79 4.00 8.06 15.84
N ASP A 80 5.21 8.18 15.29
CA ASP A 80 5.46 8.00 13.85
C ASP A 80 5.28 6.52 13.43
N GLN A 81 5.74 5.56 14.26
CA GLN A 81 5.48 4.12 14.07
C GLN A 81 3.97 3.81 14.10
N ALA A 82 3.23 4.38 15.04
CA ALA A 82 1.77 4.20 15.13
C ALA A 82 1.02 4.76 13.91
N ASP A 83 1.45 5.91 13.37
CA ASP A 83 0.87 6.48 12.14
C ASP A 83 1.13 5.58 10.93
N VAL A 84 2.36 5.09 10.78
CA VAL A 84 2.76 4.17 9.71
C VAL A 84 1.96 2.86 9.79
N ASP A 85 1.77 2.29 10.98
CA ASP A 85 0.95 1.10 11.17
C ASP A 85 -0.52 1.31 10.80
N ALA A 86 -1.09 2.46 11.18
CA ALA A 86 -2.45 2.83 10.79
C ALA A 86 -2.58 2.99 9.26
N ARG A 87 -1.58 3.60 8.61
CA ARG A 87 -1.53 3.75 7.14
C ARG A 87 -1.40 2.39 6.45
N LEU A 88 -0.55 1.48 6.93
CA LEU A 88 -0.43 0.12 6.41
C LEU A 88 -1.75 -0.64 6.52
N SER A 89 -2.38 -0.61 7.69
CA SER A 89 -3.66 -1.29 7.91
C SER A 89 -4.74 -0.78 6.93
N LYS A 90 -4.87 0.54 6.78
CA LYS A 90 -5.83 1.15 5.87
C LYS A 90 -5.55 0.83 4.40
N LEU A 91 -4.29 0.91 3.97
CA LEU A 91 -3.90 0.60 2.60
C LEU A 91 -4.10 -0.88 2.28
N SER A 92 -3.74 -1.76 3.22
CA SER A 92 -3.92 -3.21 3.08
C SER A 92 -5.40 -3.57 2.94
N GLY A 93 -6.27 -3.00 3.79
CA GLY A 93 -7.72 -3.19 3.67
C GLY A 93 -8.27 -2.70 2.33
N SER A 94 -7.85 -1.50 1.88
CA SER A 94 -8.27 -0.95 0.58
C SER A 94 -7.77 -1.80 -0.60
N SER A 95 -6.57 -2.38 -0.48
CA SER A 95 -5.99 -3.28 -1.47
C SER A 95 -6.79 -4.59 -1.52
N GLN A 96 -7.13 -5.16 -0.37
CA GLN A 96 -7.92 -6.39 -0.29
C GLN A 96 -9.31 -6.22 -0.92
N GLU A 97 -10.02 -5.12 -0.60
CA GLU A 97 -11.32 -4.81 -1.23
C GLU A 97 -11.20 -4.74 -2.76
N CYS A 98 -10.16 -4.05 -3.26
CA CYS A 98 -9.89 -3.94 -4.69
C CYS A 98 -9.60 -5.32 -5.32
N GLU A 99 -8.91 -6.20 -4.61
CA GLU A 99 -8.57 -7.55 -5.08
C GLU A 99 -9.81 -8.43 -5.16
N GLU A 100 -10.69 -8.35 -4.16
CA GLU A 100 -11.96 -9.07 -4.15
C GLU A 100 -12.86 -8.65 -5.32
N ASP A 101 -12.96 -7.36 -5.60
CA ASP A 101 -13.75 -6.86 -6.72
C ASP A 101 -13.14 -7.25 -8.08
N MET A 102 -11.81 -7.20 -8.18
CA MET A 102 -11.09 -7.66 -9.36
C MET A 102 -11.31 -9.16 -9.60
N LYS A 103 -11.27 -10.00 -8.55
CA LYS A 103 -11.57 -11.45 -8.63
C LYS A 103 -12.99 -11.71 -9.13
N LYS A 104 -14.00 -11.00 -8.59
CA LYS A 104 -15.40 -11.14 -9.01
C LYS A 104 -15.57 -10.79 -10.50
N LEU A 105 -14.97 -9.69 -10.95
CA LEU A 105 -14.99 -9.26 -12.35
C LEU A 105 -14.26 -10.25 -13.26
N LYS A 106 -13.09 -10.75 -12.84
CA LYS A 106 -12.31 -11.75 -13.58
C LYS A 106 -13.14 -13.01 -13.84
N VAL A 107 -13.76 -13.56 -12.79
CA VAL A 107 -14.63 -14.75 -12.90
C VAL A 107 -15.80 -14.49 -13.85
N ALA A 108 -16.49 -13.35 -13.72
CA ALA A 108 -17.64 -13.01 -14.57
C ALA A 108 -17.24 -12.88 -16.06
N LEU A 109 -16.08 -12.28 -16.33
CA LEU A 109 -15.57 -12.10 -17.69
C LEU A 109 -15.10 -13.43 -18.29
N TYR A 110 -14.34 -14.25 -17.57
CA TYR A 110 -13.92 -15.57 -18.07
C TYR A 110 -15.10 -16.53 -18.25
N ALA A 111 -16.13 -16.48 -17.40
CA ALA A 111 -17.33 -17.30 -17.58
C ALA A 111 -18.07 -16.99 -18.90
N LYS A 112 -18.00 -15.74 -19.38
CA LYS A 112 -18.67 -15.30 -20.61
C LYS A 112 -17.79 -15.40 -21.84
N PHE A 113 -16.52 -15.03 -21.73
CA PHE A 113 -15.60 -14.90 -22.86
C PHE A 113 -14.63 -16.08 -22.98
N GLY A 114 -14.46 -16.89 -21.94
CA GLY A 114 -13.56 -18.05 -21.94
C GLY A 114 -12.14 -17.65 -22.34
N SER A 115 -11.55 -18.41 -23.26
CA SER A 115 -10.22 -18.14 -23.83
C SER A 115 -10.18 -16.95 -24.81
N ALA A 116 -11.32 -16.34 -25.13
CA ALA A 116 -11.37 -15.17 -26.02
C ALA A 116 -11.00 -13.85 -25.31
N ILE A 117 -10.81 -13.87 -23.99
CA ILE A 117 -10.35 -12.72 -23.21
C ILE A 117 -9.06 -13.08 -22.44
N ASN A 118 -8.15 -12.13 -22.32
CA ASN A 118 -6.97 -12.24 -21.48
C ASN A 118 -7.00 -11.13 -20.42
N LEU A 119 -6.97 -11.52 -19.15
CA LEU A 119 -7.03 -10.64 -17.97
C LEU A 119 -5.89 -10.98 -16.99
N ASP A 120 -4.81 -11.58 -17.48
CA ASP A 120 -3.60 -11.87 -16.71
C ASP A 120 -2.60 -10.72 -16.86
N GLU A 121 -2.95 -9.57 -16.27
CA GLU A 121 -2.06 -8.44 -15.98
C GLU A 121 -2.55 -7.73 -14.71
#